data_AF-A0A2E6XUQ7-F1
#
_entry.id   AF-A0A2E6XUQ7-F1
#
_cell.length_a   1.000
_cell.length_b   1.000
_cell.length_c   1.000
_cell.angle_alpha   90.00
_cell.angle_beta   90.00
_cell.angle_gamma   90.00
#
_symmetry.space_group_name_H-M   'P 1'
#
loop_
_entity.id
_entity.type
_entity.pdbx_description
1 polymer ?
#
loop_
_entity_poly.entity_id
_entity_poly.type
_entity_poly.pdbx_seq_one_letter_code
_entity_poly.pdbx_strand_id
1 'polypeptide(L)'
;MLQVVGLDTLDFDFDQYEAEPGEITIQYVLDGRQWHSLVIEGHEDHLRLEVSGGPPGVGSINLDAGRYILYCDIPGHREGGMEARLLVG
;
A
#
# COMPACT_ATOMS: atom_id res chain seq x y z
N MET A 1 -8.69 7.56 -7.33
CA MET A 1 -8.23 6.17 -7.17
C MET A 1 -6.72 6.20 -7.17
N LEU A 2 -6.11 5.70 -6.10
CA LEU A 2 -4.66 5.60 -5.93
C LEU A 2 -4.21 4.20 -6.39
N GLN A 3 -3.22 4.12 -7.27
CA GLN A 3 -2.61 2.83 -7.63
C GLN A 3 -1.29 2.68 -6.89
N VAL A 4 -1.07 1.51 -6.30
CA VAL A 4 0.19 1.12 -5.64
C VAL A 4 0.65 -0.18 -6.31
N VAL A 5 1.93 -0.31 -6.63
CA VAL A 5 2.49 -1.53 -7.23
C VAL A 5 3.53 -2.14 -6.29
N GLY A 6 3.38 -3.41 -5.94
CA GLY A 6 4.39 -4.17 -5.20
C GLY A 6 5.39 -4.83 -6.14
N LEU A 7 6.67 -4.76 -5.80
CA LEU A 7 7.79 -5.26 -6.61
C LEU A 7 8.51 -6.42 -5.91
N ASP A 8 9.06 -7.34 -6.70
CA ASP A 8 9.91 -8.46 -6.22
C ASP A 8 11.14 -8.01 -5.41
N THR A 9 11.52 -6.74 -5.49
CA THR A 9 12.63 -6.11 -4.76
C THR A 9 12.30 -5.79 -3.30
N LEU A 10 11.14 -6.21 -2.78
CA LEU A 10 10.61 -5.80 -1.48
C LEU A 10 10.45 -4.28 -1.40
N ASP A 11 9.82 -3.71 -2.43
CA ASP A 11 9.62 -2.28 -2.57
C ASP A 11 8.24 -2.00 -3.20
N PHE A 12 7.79 -0.76 -3.08
CA PHE A 12 6.71 -0.23 -3.89
C PHE A 12 7.27 0.54 -5.10
N ASP A 13 6.44 0.82 -6.11
CA ASP A 13 6.90 1.56 -7.29
C ASP A 13 7.25 3.03 -7.02
N PHE A 14 6.87 3.58 -5.86
CA PHE A 14 7.21 4.92 -5.42
C PHE A 14 7.49 5.01 -3.91
N ASP A 15 8.44 5.86 -3.52
CA ASP A 15 8.71 6.24 -2.11
C ASP A 15 7.61 7.13 -1.49
N GLN A 16 6.78 7.74 -2.33
CA GLN A 16 5.69 8.64 -1.92
C GLN A 16 4.52 8.59 -2.90
N TYR A 17 3.33 8.49 -2.34
CA TYR A 17 2.04 8.64 -3.01
C TYR A 17 1.31 9.87 -2.47
N GLU A 18 0.35 10.35 -3.25
CA GLU A 18 -0.51 11.49 -2.92
C GLU A 18 -1.98 11.14 -3.15
N ALA A 19 -2.85 11.64 -2.27
CA ALA A 19 -4.29 11.49 -2.39
C ALA A 19 -5.02 12.69 -1.77
N GLU A 20 -6.22 12.97 -2.26
CA GLU A 20 -7.12 13.95 -1.62
C GLU A 20 -7.70 13.38 -0.32
N PRO A 21 -7.97 14.22 0.70
CA PRO A 21 -8.68 13.79 1.91
C PRO A 21 -10.07 13.22 1.62
N GLY A 22 -10.50 12.27 2.44
CA GLY A 22 -11.79 11.58 2.30
C GLY A 22 -11.65 10.12 1.90
N GLU A 23 -12.63 9.59 1.16
CA GLU A 23 -12.61 8.21 0.70
C GLU A 23 -11.59 8.00 -0.42
N ILE A 24 -10.55 7.24 -0.11
CA ILE A 24 -9.47 6.88 -1.02
C ILE A 24 -9.65 5.41 -1.41
N THR A 25 -10.02 5.16 -2.66
CA THR A 25 -9.94 3.81 -3.24
C THR A 25 -8.53 3.53 -3.72
N ILE A 26 -7.93 2.47 -3.16
CA ILE A 26 -6.62 1.96 -3.52
C ILE A 26 -6.76 0.72 -4.40
N GLN A 27 -6.05 0.72 -5.53
CA GLN A 27 -5.83 -0.46 -6.36
C GLN A 27 -4.39 -0.94 -6.15
N TYR A 28 -4.22 -2.13 -5.59
CA TYR A 28 -2.92 -2.73 -5.35
C TYR A 28 -2.60 -3.76 -6.44
N VAL A 29 -1.52 -3.55 -7.16
CA VAL A 29 -1.07 -4.39 -8.29
C VAL A 29 0.23 -5.07 -7.93
N LEU A 30 0.43 -6.30 -8.42
CA LEU A 30 1.73 -6.95 -8.35
C LEU A 30 2.47 -6.80 -9.69
N ASP A 31 3.71 -6.32 -9.64
CA ASP A 31 4.67 -6.45 -10.74
C ASP A 31 5.83 -7.35 -10.28
N GLY A 32 5.67 -8.65 -10.55
CA GLY A 32 6.56 -9.68 -10.04
C GLY A 32 5.83 -10.99 -9.73
N ARG A 33 6.45 -11.80 -8.88
CA ARG A 33 5.95 -13.11 -8.43
C ARG A 33 5.88 -13.22 -6.91
N GLN A 34 6.66 -12.42 -6.18
CA GLN A 34 6.64 -12.37 -4.73
C GLN A 34 5.28 -11.83 -4.30
N TRP A 35 4.60 -12.55 -3.40
CA TRP A 35 3.32 -12.08 -2.88
C TRP A 35 3.56 -10.99 -1.82
N HIS A 36 2.64 -10.04 -1.74
CA HIS A 36 2.76 -8.89 -0.86
C HIS A 36 1.41 -8.51 -0.25
N SER A 37 1.47 -7.91 0.94
CA SER A 37 0.37 -7.17 1.55
C SER A 37 0.57 -5.67 1.37
N LEU A 38 -0.52 -4.91 1.46
CA LEU A 38 -0.50 -3.46 1.61
C LEU A 38 -1.39 -3.07 2.79
N VAL A 39 -0.80 -2.44 3.79
CA VAL A 39 -1.48 -1.87 4.97
C VAL A 39 -1.06 -0.41 5.15
N ILE A 40 -1.81 0.31 5.99
CA ILE A 40 -1.50 1.68 6.41
C ILE A 40 -1.23 1.65 7.92
N GLU A 41 -0.10 2.21 8.36
CA GLU A 41 0.30 2.23 9.77
C GLU A 41 -0.76 2.89 10.66
N GLY A 42 -1.22 2.15 11.68
CA GLY A 42 -2.29 2.56 12.58
C GLY A 42 -3.71 2.30 12.05
N HIS A 43 -3.84 1.73 10.85
CA HIS A 43 -5.11 1.43 10.19
C HIS A 43 -5.19 -0.02 9.66
N GLU A 44 -4.39 -0.93 10.22
CA GLU A 44 -4.30 -2.33 9.81
C GLU A 44 -5.65 -3.06 9.91
N ASP A 45 -6.46 -2.71 10.92
CA ASP A 45 -7.82 -3.26 11.12
C ASP A 45 -8.86 -2.72 10.11
N HIS A 46 -8.53 -1.67 9.36
CA HIS A 46 -9.44 -1.00 8.43
C HIS A 46 -9.13 -1.33 6.96
N LEU A 47 -7.86 -1.48 6.61
CA LEU A 47 -7.45 -1.79 5.25
C LEU A 47 -6.22 -2.71 5.27
N ARG A 48 -6.42 -3.90 4.67
CA ARG A 48 -5.35 -4.82 4.34
C ARG A 48 -5.63 -5.45 2.98
N LEU A 49 -4.81 -5.13 1.99
CA LEU A 49 -4.87 -5.72 0.65
C LEU A 49 -3.76 -6.75 0.47
N GLU A 50 -3.98 -7.73 -0.40
CA GLU A 50 -2.98 -8.74 -0.76
C GLU A 50 -2.95 -8.97 -2.27
N VAL A 51 -1.76 -9.26 -2.81
CA VAL A 51 -1.55 -9.64 -4.21
C VAL A 51 -0.53 -10.78 -4.32
N SER A 52 -0.78 -11.76 -5.20
CA SER A 52 0.04 -12.97 -5.33
C SER A 52 0.05 -13.57 -6.75
N GLY A 53 0.11 -12.72 -7.79
CA GLY A 53 0.14 -13.17 -9.20
C GLY A 53 -1.24 -13.36 -9.83
N GLY A 54 -2.25 -12.66 -9.32
CA GLY A 54 -3.63 -12.65 -9.82
C GLY A 54 -4.13 -11.23 -10.12
N PRO A 55 -5.46 -11.03 -10.13
CA PRO A 55 -6.05 -9.70 -10.26
C PRO A 55 -5.56 -8.73 -9.18
N PRO A 56 -5.59 -7.41 -9.43
CA PRO A 56 -5.30 -6.42 -8.41
C PRO A 56 -6.21 -6.54 -7.19
N GLY A 57 -5.66 -6.29 -6.00
CA GLY A 57 -6.45 -6.04 -4.80
C GLY A 57 -7.09 -4.65 -4.89
N VAL A 58 -8.33 -4.51 -4.40
CA VAL A 58 -9.01 -3.20 -4.36
C VAL A 58 -9.67 -3.02 -3.00
N GLY A 59 -9.48 -1.86 -2.38
CA GLY A 59 -10.13 -1.48 -1.14
C GLY A 59 -10.23 0.03 -0.99
N SER A 60 -11.11 0.48 -0.11
CA SER A 60 -11.28 1.89 0.20
C SER A 60 -11.01 2.15 1.68
N ILE A 61 -10.44 3.31 1.97
CA ILE A 61 -10.25 3.81 3.34
C ILE A 61 -10.58 5.30 3.36
N ASN A 62 -11.15 5.79 4.47
CA ASN A 62 -11.37 7.21 4.67
C ASN A 62 -10.22 7.78 5.52
N LEU A 63 -9.47 8.74 4.98
CA LEU A 63 -8.34 9.38 5.66
C LEU A 63 -8.51 10.90 5.68
N ASP A 64 -8.22 11.50 6.84
CA ASP A 64 -8.07 12.95 6.96
C ASP A 64 -6.75 13.41 6.31
N ALA A 65 -6.65 14.71 6.04
CA ALA A 65 -5.39 15.32 5.61
C ALA A 65 -4.27 15.02 6.63
N GLY A 66 -3.13 14.52 6.14
CA GLY A 66 -2.09 13.99 7.01
C GLY A 66 -0.95 13.30 6.26
N ARG A 67 -0.04 12.72 7.05
CA ARG A 67 1.08 11.92 6.57
C ARG A 67 0.94 10.52 7.13
N TYR A 68 0.94 9.53 6.25
CA TYR A 68 0.76 8.13 6.57
C TYR A 68 1.91 7.31 6.01
N ILE A 69 2.09 6.10 6.54
CA ILE A 69 3.05 5.12 6.04
C ILE A 69 2.27 3.92 5.50
N LEU A 70 2.50 3.62 4.22
CA LEU A 70 2.13 2.37 3.59
C LEU A 70 3.25 1.36 3.86
N TYR A 71 2.93 0.12 4.22
CA TYR A 71 3.94 -0.91 4.36
C TYR A 71 3.39 -2.31 4.05
N CYS A 72 4.31 -3.25 3.88
CA CYS A 72 4.01 -4.68 3.79
C CYS A 72 4.20 -5.35 5.15
N ASP A 73 3.15 -5.96 5.68
CA ASP A 73 3.12 -6.58 7.03
C ASP A 73 3.63 -8.04 7.05
N ILE A 74 4.05 -8.56 5.90
CA ILE A 74 4.70 -9.86 5.82
C ILE A 74 6.04 -9.78 6.58
N PRO A 75 6.33 -10.71 7.50
CA PRO A 75 7.55 -10.68 8.30
C PRO A 75 8.82 -10.53 7.43
N GLY A 76 9.64 -9.53 7.73
CA GLY A 76 10.89 -9.25 7.03
C GLY A 76 10.76 -8.32 5.81
N HIS A 77 9.56 -8.07 5.29
CA HIS A 77 9.39 -7.25 4.09
C HIS A 77 9.57 -5.76 4.39
N ARG A 78 8.97 -5.25 5.48
CA ARG A 78 9.16 -3.86 5.90
C ARG A 78 10.62 -3.59 6.26
N GLU A 79 11.28 -4.50 6.99
CA GLU A 79 12.71 -4.39 7.30
C GLU A 79 13.59 -4.47 6.05
N GLY A 80 13.10 -5.13 4.99
CA GLY A 80 13.72 -5.17 3.66
C GLY A 80 13.59 -3.87 2.87
N GLY A 81 12.82 -2.90 3.36
CA GLY A 81 12.61 -1.61 2.71
C GLY A 81 11.20 -1.38 2.18
N MET A 82 10.28 -2.33 2.36
CA MET A 82 8.93 -2.26 1.76
C MET A 82 7.98 -1.34 2.53
N GLU A 83 8.27 -0.05 2.50
CA GLU A 83 7.44 1.03 3.03
C GLU A 83 7.48 2.27 2.13
N ALA A 84 6.37 2.99 2.05
CA ALA A 84 6.26 4.23 1.29
C ALA A 84 5.43 5.26 2.06
N ARG A 85 5.63 6.54 1.77
CA ARG A 85 4.80 7.61 2.35
C ARG A 85 3.49 7.75 1.57
N LEU A 86 2.42 8.08 2.27
CA LEU A 86 1.19 8.59 1.67
C LEU A 86 0.92 9.98 2.25
N LEU A 87 0.99 11.01 1.41
CA LEU A 87 0.58 12.36 1.75
C LEU A 87 -0.89 12.54 1.35
N VAL A 88 -1.71 12.93 2.32
CA VAL A 88 -3.12 13.24 2.08
C VAL A 88 -3.32 14.74 2.30
N GLY A 89 -3.73 15.49 1.28
CA GLY A 89 -3.93 16.95 1.39
C GLY A 89 -4.04 17.68 0.06
#